data_AF-A0A496BP11-F1
#
_entry.id   AF-A0A496BP11-F1
#
_cell.length_a   1.000
_cell.length_b   1.000
_cell.length_c   1.000
_cell.angle_alpha   90.00
_cell.angle_beta   90.00
_cell.angle_gamma   90.00
#
_symmetry.space_group_name_H-M   'P 1'
#
loop_
_entity.id
_entity.type
_entity.pdbx_description
1 polymer ?
#
loop_
_entity_poly.entity_id
_entity_poly.type
_entity_poly.pdbx_seq_one_letter_code
_entity_poly.pdbx_strand_id
1 'polypeptide(L)'
;KQEIQRALTDAIHVGARPLTVPEWRTLLAAEGFTIHAEATAPMHLLEPGRLIQDEGFWGALRFIGNVLRNKEAQHRVKTMRKVFQKYEEHLAAIMLVGVKRDSENNLPD
;
A
#
# COMPACT_ATOMS: atom_id res chain seq x y z
N LYS A 1 -8.60 -3.98 13.80
CA LYS A 1 -7.95 -2.82 13.12
C LYS A 1 -6.72 -2.31 13.87
N GLN A 2 -6.81 -1.95 15.16
CA GLN A 2 -5.67 -1.44 15.94
C GLN A 2 -4.48 -2.40 16.03
N GLU A 3 -4.73 -3.72 16.19
CA GLU A 3 -3.66 -4.73 16.19
C GLU A 3 -2.89 -4.79 14.86
N ILE A 4 -3.60 -4.78 13.73
CA ILE A 4 -2.99 -4.77 12.38
C ILE A 4 -2.17 -3.50 12.19
N GLN A 5 -2.72 -2.34 12.60
CA GLN A 5 -2.03 -1.06 12.51
C GLN A 5 -0.75 -1.04 13.34
N ARG A 6 -0.79 -1.56 14.58
CA ARG A 6 0.37 -1.66 15.45
C ARG A 6 1.42 -2.61 14.86
N ALA A 7 1.00 -3.81 14.45
CA ALA A 7 1.90 -4.78 13.84
C ALA A 7 2.56 -4.27 12.56
N LEU A 8 1.82 -3.52 11.71
CA LEU A 8 2.39 -2.85 10.56
C LEU A 8 3.38 -1.77 10.99
N THR A 9 2.98 -0.85 11.88
CA THR A 9 3.85 0.23 12.36
C THR A 9 5.17 -0.30 12.92
N ASP A 10 5.10 -1.36 13.73
CA ASP A 10 6.26 -2.01 14.33
C ASP A 10 7.14 -2.73 13.28
N ALA A 11 6.53 -3.34 12.26
CA ALA A 11 7.27 -4.08 11.24
C ALA A 11 7.93 -3.18 10.18
N ILE A 12 7.24 -2.16 9.70
CA ILE A 12 7.74 -1.26 8.66
C ILE A 12 8.40 0.01 9.21
N HIS A 13 8.35 0.24 10.53
CA HIS A 13 8.94 1.40 11.22
C HIS A 13 8.47 2.75 10.65
N VAL A 14 7.29 2.78 10.06
CA VAL A 14 6.61 3.98 9.58
C VAL A 14 5.27 4.04 10.29
N GLY A 15 4.80 5.24 10.66
CA GLY A 15 3.49 5.45 11.29
C GLY A 15 2.31 5.16 10.36
N ALA A 16 2.25 3.94 9.83
CA ALA A 16 1.30 3.52 8.83
C ALA A 16 -0.11 3.53 9.41
N ARG A 17 -1.02 4.26 8.75
CA ARG A 17 -2.44 4.27 9.06
C ARG A 17 -3.18 3.60 7.91
N PRO A 18 -3.37 2.26 7.94
CA PRO A 18 -4.11 1.58 6.90
C PRO A 18 -5.56 2.07 6.93
N LEU A 19 -5.99 2.66 5.82
CA LEU A 19 -7.37 3.08 5.60
C LEU A 19 -8.11 2.00 4.80
N THR A 20 -9.37 1.81 5.15
CA THR A 20 -10.29 0.99 4.37
C THR A 20 -10.76 1.73 3.12
N VAL A 21 -11.32 1.02 2.15
CA VAL A 21 -11.93 1.62 0.95
C VAL A 21 -12.94 2.73 1.31
N PRO A 22 -13.91 2.52 2.23
CA PRO A 22 -14.83 3.59 2.65
C PRO A 22 -14.14 4.80 3.27
N GLU A 23 -13.07 4.60 4.03
CA GLU A 23 -12.32 5.69 4.66
C GLU A 23 -11.56 6.51 3.61
N TRP A 24 -10.94 5.85 2.63
CA TRP A 24 -10.33 6.52 1.49
C TRP A 24 -11.36 7.31 0.67
N ARG A 25 -12.54 6.72 0.45
CA ARG A 25 -13.65 7.39 -0.25
C ARG A 25 -14.10 8.64 0.47
N THR A 26 -14.25 8.55 1.79
CA THR A 26 -14.64 9.69 2.62
C THR A 26 -13.58 10.77 2.60
N LEU A 27 -12.30 10.41 2.72
CA LEU A 27 -11.17 11.35 2.68
C LEU A 27 -11.13 12.10 1.35
N LEU A 28 -11.18 11.40 0.21
CA LEU A 28 -11.16 12.01 -1.11
C LEU A 28 -12.39 12.90 -1.36
N ALA A 29 -13.57 12.47 -0.91
CA ALA A 29 -14.80 13.26 -1.03
C ALA A 29 -14.74 14.57 -0.23
N ALA A 30 -14.16 14.53 0.98
CA ALA A 30 -13.94 15.70 1.82
C ALA A 30 -12.97 16.70 1.17
N GLU A 31 -11.98 16.22 0.42
CA GLU A 31 -11.03 17.03 -0.34
C GLU A 31 -11.58 17.48 -1.72
N GLY A 32 -12.88 17.32 -1.97
CA GLY A 32 -13.53 17.80 -3.18
C GLY A 32 -13.39 16.90 -4.40
N PHE A 33 -12.89 15.67 -4.25
CA PHE A 33 -12.84 14.70 -5.34
C PHE A 33 -14.15 13.92 -5.46
N THR A 34 -14.43 13.47 -6.68
CA THR A 34 -15.44 12.47 -7.01
C THR A 34 -14.73 11.24 -7.54
N ILE A 35 -15.01 10.07 -6.97
CA ILE A 35 -14.34 8.82 -7.37
C ILE A 35 -15.03 8.23 -8.59
N HIS A 36 -14.26 8.02 -9.66
CA HIS A 36 -14.70 7.45 -10.93
C HIS A 36 -14.37 5.96 -11.06
N ALA A 37 -13.26 5.52 -10.48
CA ALA A 37 -12.88 4.11 -10.49
C ALA A 37 -12.24 3.72 -9.16
N GLU A 38 -12.45 2.46 -8.79
CA GLU A 38 -11.89 1.83 -7.61
C GLU A 38 -11.49 0.40 -7.99
N ALA A 39 -10.32 -0.02 -7.56
CA ALA A 39 -9.91 -1.41 -7.64
C ALA A 39 -9.11 -1.80 -6.40
N THR A 40 -9.21 -3.07 -6.01
CA THR A 40 -8.39 -3.66 -4.96
C THR A 40 -7.56 -4.79 -5.54
N ALA A 41 -6.31 -4.90 -5.08
CA ALA A 41 -5.44 -6.02 -5.42
C ALA A 41 -4.89 -6.66 -4.13
N PRO A 42 -4.68 -7.99 -4.11
CA PRO A 42 -4.07 -8.64 -2.97
C PRO A 42 -2.64 -8.14 -2.75
N MET A 43 -2.27 -8.01 -1.47
CA MET A 43 -1.04 -7.37 -1.03
C MET A 43 0.13 -8.38 -0.99
N HIS A 44 0.51 -8.91 -2.15
CA HIS A 44 1.64 -9.84 -2.34
C HIS A 44 3.02 -9.16 -2.29
N LEU A 45 3.20 -8.26 -1.32
CA LEU A 45 4.42 -7.47 -1.18
C LEU A 45 5.60 -8.40 -0.84
N LEU A 46 6.75 -8.19 -1.49
CA LEU A 46 7.97 -9.00 -1.32
C LEU A 46 7.83 -10.47 -1.76
N GLU A 47 6.88 -10.80 -2.62
CA GLU A 47 6.91 -12.05 -3.37
C GLU A 47 7.98 -12.01 -4.46
N PRO A 48 8.78 -13.08 -4.65
CA PRO A 48 9.83 -13.11 -5.67
C PRO A 48 9.30 -12.76 -7.07
N GLY A 49 8.09 -13.23 -7.41
CA GLY A 49 7.43 -12.91 -8.67
C GLY A 49 7.10 -11.42 -8.80
N ARG A 50 6.58 -10.79 -7.73
CA ARG A 50 6.23 -9.37 -7.73
C ARG A 50 7.47 -8.47 -7.71
N LEU A 51 8.52 -8.85 -6.99
CA LEU A 51 9.82 -8.16 -7.03
C LEU A 51 10.41 -8.09 -8.44
N ILE A 52 10.29 -9.17 -9.21
CA ILE A 52 10.75 -9.20 -10.61
C ILE A 52 9.85 -8.33 -11.50
N GLN A 53 8.54 -8.29 -11.25
CA GLN A 53 7.62 -7.40 -11.97
C GLN A 53 7.87 -5.92 -11.66
N ASP A 54 8.18 -5.60 -10.41
CA ASP A 54 8.37 -4.23 -9.92
C ASP A 54 9.76 -3.66 -10.29
N GLU A 55 10.84 -4.42 -10.08
CA GLU A 55 12.23 -3.95 -10.28
C GLU A 55 12.94 -4.55 -11.51
N GLY A 56 12.29 -5.48 -12.21
CA GLY A 56 12.92 -6.29 -13.24
C GLY A 56 13.86 -7.36 -12.66
N PHE A 57 14.34 -8.28 -13.51
CA PHE A 57 15.17 -9.41 -13.08
C PHE A 57 16.47 -8.97 -12.38
N TRP A 58 17.20 -8.00 -12.95
CA TRP A 58 18.46 -7.52 -12.39
C TRP A 58 18.26 -6.70 -11.11
N GLY A 59 17.19 -5.90 -11.04
CA GLY A 59 16.83 -5.15 -9.84
C GLY A 59 16.45 -6.07 -8.69
N ALA A 60 15.63 -7.10 -8.96
CA ALA A 60 15.27 -8.12 -7.98
C ALA A 60 16.50 -8.89 -7.48
N LEU A 61 17.42 -9.29 -8.36
CA LEU A 61 18.64 -10.01 -7.95
C LEU A 61 19.57 -9.13 -7.09
N ARG A 62 19.71 -7.85 -7.45
CA ARG A 62 20.45 -6.86 -6.64
C ARG A 62 19.81 -6.66 -5.28
N PHE A 63 18.49 -6.51 -5.22
CA PHE A 63 17.75 -6.39 -3.97
C PHE A 63 17.97 -7.60 -3.07
N ILE A 64 17.79 -8.81 -3.62
CA ILE A 64 18.04 -10.06 -2.89
C ILE A 64 19.49 -10.12 -2.41
N GLY A 65 20.46 -9.79 -3.26
CA GLY A 65 21.88 -9.75 -2.88
C GLY A 65 22.17 -8.77 -1.73
N ASN A 66 21.56 -7.59 -1.76
CA ASN A 66 21.69 -6.59 -0.69
C ASN A 66 21.05 -7.08 0.62
N VAL A 67 19.87 -7.69 0.55
CA VAL A 67 19.20 -8.29 1.71
C VAL A 67 20.05 -9.42 2.27
N LEU A 68 20.56 -10.34 1.44
CA LEU A 68 21.36 -11.48 1.89
C LEU A 68 22.70 -11.06 2.52
N ARG A 69 23.31 -9.97 2.05
CA ARG A 69 24.57 -9.47 2.63
C ARG A 69 24.40 -8.77 3.97
N ASN A 70 23.21 -8.25 4.29
CA ASN A 70 22.96 -7.50 5.53
C ASN A 70 21.99 -8.26 6.45
N LYS A 71 22.49 -8.81 7.56
CA LYS A 71 21.69 -9.57 8.55
C LYS A 71 20.52 -8.77 9.12
N GLU A 72 20.69 -7.48 9.35
CA GLU A 72 19.62 -6.60 9.83
C GLU A 72 18.54 -6.45 8.75
N ALA A 73 18.94 -6.23 7.49
CA ALA A 73 18.01 -6.17 6.37
C ALA A 73 17.25 -7.49 6.19
N GLN A 74 17.90 -8.65 6.33
CA GLN A 74 17.22 -9.95 6.31
C GLN A 74 16.15 -10.06 7.40
N HIS A 75 16.50 -9.64 8.63
CA HIS A 75 15.58 -9.70 9.75
C HIS A 75 14.36 -8.82 9.50
N ARG A 76 14.58 -7.58 9.05
CA ARG A 76 13.52 -6.63 8.72
C ARG A 76 12.61 -7.14 7.60
N VAL A 77 13.17 -7.64 6.50
CA VAL A 77 12.41 -8.20 5.37
C VAL A 77 11.59 -9.42 5.80
N LYS A 78 12.15 -10.30 6.64
CA LYS A 78 11.42 -11.46 7.17
C LYS A 78 10.27 -11.04 8.09
N THR A 79 10.50 -10.08 8.98
CA THR A 79 9.46 -9.56 9.88
C THR A 79 8.33 -8.90 9.09
N MET A 80 8.68 -8.04 8.13
CA MET A 80 7.74 -7.41 7.22
C MET A 80 6.90 -8.46 6.47
N ARG A 81 7.55 -9.43 5.82
CA ARG A 81 6.87 -10.53 5.10
C ARG A 81 5.91 -11.32 6.01
N LYS A 82 6.32 -11.65 7.24
CA LYS A 82 5.46 -12.36 8.20
C LYS A 82 4.21 -11.57 8.56
N VAL A 83 4.33 -10.26 8.75
CA VAL A 83 3.18 -9.40 9.07
C VAL A 83 2.22 -9.29 7.89
N PHE A 84 2.73 -9.07 6.67
CA PHE A 84 1.88 -9.02 5.48
C PHE A 84 1.16 -10.34 5.23
N GLN A 85 1.86 -11.48 5.38
CA GLN A 85 1.25 -12.80 5.24
C GLN A 85 0.22 -13.09 6.35
N LYS A 86 0.53 -12.76 7.61
CA LYS A 86 -0.40 -12.98 8.74
C LYS A 86 -1.73 -12.23 8.55
N TYR A 87 -1.70 -11.06 7.92
CA TYR A 87 -2.87 -10.22 7.74
C TYR A 87 -3.28 -10.08 6.27
N GLU A 88 -2.90 -11.02 5.41
CA GLU A 88 -3.16 -10.94 3.96
C GLU A 88 -4.65 -10.84 3.63
N GLU A 89 -5.50 -11.56 4.38
CA GLU A 89 -6.97 -11.51 4.23
C GLU A 89 -7.57 -10.15 4.65
N HIS A 90 -6.81 -9.33 5.37
CA HIS A 90 -7.24 -8.03 5.88
C HIS A 90 -6.48 -6.86 5.24
N LEU A 91 -5.56 -7.14 4.31
CA LEU A 91 -4.72 -6.14 3.66
C LEU A 91 -4.85 -6.24 2.14
N ALA A 92 -5.33 -5.17 1.54
CA ALA A 92 -5.39 -5.02 0.09
C ALA A 92 -4.70 -3.72 -0.34
N ALA A 93 -4.03 -3.76 -1.50
CA ALA A 93 -3.67 -2.55 -2.21
C ALA A 93 -4.96 -1.94 -2.79
N ILE A 94 -5.12 -0.63 -2.66
CA ILE A 94 -6.31 0.10 -3.13
C ILE A 94 -5.85 1.08 -4.21
N MET A 95 -6.48 1.05 -5.37
CA MET A 95 -6.34 2.02 -6.45
C MET A 95 -7.64 2.81 -6.55
N LEU A 96 -7.53 4.14 -6.58
CA LEU A 96 -8.66 5.05 -6.72
C LEU A 96 -8.34 6.07 -7.80
N VAL A 97 -9.29 6.27 -8.73
CA VAL A 97 -9.25 7.35 -9.71
C VAL A 97 -10.28 8.38 -9.31
N GLY A 98 -9.81 9.56 -8.88
CA GLY A 98 -10.65 10.69 -8.50
C GLY A 98 -10.51 11.85 -9.49
N VAL A 99 -11.62 12.51 -9.78
CA VAL A 99 -11.66 13.78 -10.51
C VAL A 99 -11.99 14.88 -9.51
N LYS A 100 -11.21 15.96 -9.49
CA LYS A 100 -11.49 17.11 -8.64
C LYS A 100 -12.75 17.80 -9.17
N ARG A 101 -13.71 18.10 -8.28
CA ARG A 101 -14.85 18.95 -8.65
C ARG A 101 -14.30 20.35 -8.93
N ASP A 102 -14.46 20.81 -10.16
CA ASP A 102 -14.21 22.22 -10.49
C ASP A 102 -15.25 23.06 -9.75
N SER A 103 -14.77 23.92 -8.87
CA SER A 103 -15.57 24.92 -8.20
C SER A 103 -15.80 26.10 -9.13
N GLU A 104 -16.43 25.90 -10.28
CA GLU A 104 -16.93 26.98 -11.16
C GLU A 104 -17.72 26.43 -12.36
N ASN A 105 -19.04 26.24 -12.21
CA ASN A 105 -20.00 26.52 -13.29
C ASN A 105 -21.46 26.56 -12.78
N ASN A 106 -21.72 27.34 -11.74
CA ASN A 106 -23.08 27.65 -11.32
C ASN A 106 -23.18 29.17 -11.08
N LEU A 107 -23.11 29.96 -12.16
CA LEU A 107 -23.84 31.22 -12.19
C LEU A 107 -25.18 30.94 -12.88
N PRO A 108 -26.32 31.25 -12.25
CA PRO A 108 -27.57 31.34 -12.98
C PRO A 108 -27.50 32.56 -13.91
N ASP A 109 -27.83 32.37 -15.19
CA ASP A 109 -28.23 33.45 -16.11
C ASP A 109 -29.53 34.13 -15.62
#